data_AF-A0A9X6VBE7-F1
#
_entry.id   AF-A0A9X6VBE7-F1
#
_cell.length_a   1.000
_cell.length_b   1.000
_cell.length_c   1.000
_cell.angle_alpha   90.00
_cell.angle_beta   90.00
_cell.angle_gamma   90.00
#
_symmetry.space_group_name_H-M   'P 1'
#
loop_
_entity.id
_entity.type
_entity.pdbx_description
1 polymer ?
#
loop_
_entity_poly.entity_id
_entity_poly.type
_entity_poly.pdbx_seq_one_letter_code
_entity_poly.pdbx_strand_id
1 'polypeptide(L)'
;MSVIPFIDFESDKWIIPARADMPDYVFRFDFLPNDWFNQTVKKITLESFTIARLSVGTLHRYNYGLEMFFKFVDDCNICLNTFSDMTPMTIEQYISYLLLEVDKPSTRSVKMAALKHQIRHGQMLGWDKFPSIEIFDGTENRTLQTEDTLKTMVIDDRVMKQIDVTLMKIKQEMKSVNQICSWGLISLIKHTGVRIHEALRLQENHLSRDFAGKQLLEIVSDKTLTDRYLPVSQEVVNVIKRVSEATREGRGQIGTERIFINEQKGNKGFQHLSQVIARQRLASFITTNKIVNPDGSLIKLTYHQFRHTIGTDLLNNGMSMSEVMEYLGHTSTHSTRLYAKVRNDRLSREYRKLGFIGVIEEKVDNVIDEQRGSINKEQRLMAQLPDGVCARPVKEKVNHCKNPNACLFCPKFITTPEFLAFHTNHLERIREDKQRYMQEHLIGTDYLLFETEQALVEIISRLKKF
;
A
#
# COMPACT_ATOMS: atom_id res chain seq x y z
N MET A 1 16.12 0.72 -24.71
CA MET A 1 16.64 -0.52 -25.31
C MET A 1 15.62 -0.95 -26.34
N SER A 2 16.00 -1.06 -27.61
CA SER A 2 15.08 -1.55 -28.65
C SER A 2 14.79 -3.02 -28.37
N VAL A 3 13.51 -3.36 -28.20
CA VAL A 3 13.05 -4.72 -27.91
C VAL A 3 12.94 -5.54 -29.20
N ILE A 4 12.82 -4.84 -30.33
CA ILE A 4 12.58 -5.37 -31.68
C ILE A 4 13.57 -6.48 -32.08
N PRO A 5 14.89 -6.41 -31.78
CA PRO A 5 15.82 -7.47 -32.18
C PRO A 5 15.59 -8.83 -31.51
N PHE A 6 14.78 -8.87 -30.45
CA PHE A 6 14.50 -10.09 -29.66
C PHE A 6 13.11 -10.67 -29.94
N ILE A 7 12.40 -10.13 -30.93
CA ILE A 7 11.04 -10.52 -31.27
C ILE A 7 11.07 -11.30 -32.57
N ASP A 8 10.67 -12.56 -32.48
CA ASP A 8 10.36 -13.41 -33.63
C ASP A 8 8.84 -13.60 -33.67
N PHE A 9 8.17 -12.92 -34.60
CA PHE A 9 6.71 -12.88 -34.64
C PHE A 9 6.10 -14.26 -34.95
N GLU A 10 6.82 -15.10 -35.69
CA GLU A 10 6.40 -16.47 -36.01
C GLU A 10 6.53 -17.41 -34.81
N SER A 11 7.36 -17.06 -33.83
CA SER A 11 7.54 -17.84 -32.60
C SER A 11 6.49 -17.52 -31.55
N ASP A 12 6.00 -18.56 -30.86
CA ASP A 12 5.13 -18.43 -29.68
C ASP A 12 5.87 -18.14 -28.38
N LYS A 13 7.18 -17.93 -28.47
CA LYS A 13 8.02 -17.61 -27.32
C LYS A 13 8.97 -16.47 -27.64
N TRP A 14 8.82 -15.36 -26.92
CA TRP A 14 9.75 -14.23 -26.99
C TRP A 14 10.56 -14.14 -25.69
N ILE A 15 11.89 -14.04 -25.82
CA ILE A 15 12.80 -13.88 -24.69
C ILE A 15 13.37 -12.47 -24.74
N ILE A 16 12.86 -11.61 -23.88
CA ILE A 16 13.26 -10.21 -23.84
C ILE A 16 14.27 -10.00 -22.71
N PRO A 17 15.49 -9.53 -23.03
CA PRO A 17 16.52 -9.37 -22.02
C PRO A 17 16.09 -8.36 -20.95
N ALA A 18 16.27 -8.74 -19.69
CA ALA A 18 16.06 -7.84 -18.58
C ALA A 18 17.33 -7.00 -18.30
N ARG A 19 17.23 -6.03 -17.39
CA ARG A 19 18.43 -5.33 -16.88
C ARG A 19 19.30 -6.34 -16.11
N ALA A 20 20.62 -6.14 -16.11
CA ALA A 20 21.66 -7.07 -15.61
C ALA A 20 21.43 -7.76 -14.25
N ASP A 21 20.50 -7.27 -13.42
CA ASP A 21 20.17 -7.78 -12.09
C ASP A 21 18.85 -8.59 -12.04
N MET A 22 18.21 -8.88 -13.18
CA MET A 22 16.94 -9.60 -13.27
C MET A 22 16.96 -10.68 -14.35
N PRO A 23 16.20 -11.78 -14.16
CA PRO A 23 16.03 -12.78 -15.21
C PRO A 23 15.28 -12.18 -16.40
N ASP A 24 15.58 -12.69 -17.58
CA ASP A 24 14.93 -12.29 -18.82
C ASP A 24 13.42 -12.54 -18.77
N TYR A 25 12.67 -11.69 -19.46
CA TYR A 25 11.22 -11.79 -19.55
C TYR A 25 10.85 -12.79 -20.63
N VAL A 26 10.08 -13.81 -20.26
CA VAL A 26 9.64 -14.87 -21.19
C VAL A 26 8.16 -14.66 -21.47
N PHE A 27 7.85 -14.21 -22.68
CA PHE A 27 6.49 -14.11 -23.17
C PHE A 27 6.11 -15.40 -23.89
N ARG A 28 4.92 -15.91 -23.60
CA ARG A 28 4.35 -17.13 -24.17
C ARG A 28 3.04 -16.82 -24.89
N PHE A 29 2.79 -17.48 -26.01
CA PHE A 29 1.58 -17.27 -26.83
C PHE A 29 0.91 -18.60 -27.22
N ASP A 30 1.45 -19.73 -26.76
CA ASP A 30 0.96 -21.10 -27.00
C ASP A 30 -0.40 -21.39 -26.35
N PHE A 31 -0.81 -20.58 -25.37
CA PHE A 31 -2.12 -20.71 -24.71
C PHE A 31 -3.27 -20.04 -25.49
N LEU A 32 -2.99 -19.36 -26.60
CA LEU A 32 -3.99 -18.63 -27.37
C LEU A 32 -4.79 -19.60 -28.26
N PRO A 33 -6.13 -19.50 -28.32
CA PRO A 33 -6.97 -20.58 -28.84
C PRO A 33 -7.02 -20.64 -30.38
N ASN A 34 -6.62 -19.59 -31.09
CA ASN A 34 -6.60 -19.57 -32.55
C ASN A 34 -5.59 -18.54 -33.10
N ASP A 35 -5.34 -18.63 -34.41
CA ASP A 35 -4.39 -17.78 -35.13
C ASP A 35 -4.72 -16.29 -35.02
N TRP A 36 -6.00 -15.94 -34.99
CA TRP A 36 -6.41 -14.54 -34.88
C TRP A 36 -5.99 -13.95 -33.53
N PHE A 37 -6.23 -14.66 -32.42
CA PHE A 37 -5.77 -14.23 -31.10
C PHE A 37 -4.25 -14.19 -31.03
N ASN A 38 -3.58 -15.21 -31.58
CA ASN A 38 -2.12 -15.27 -31.61
C ASN A 38 -1.51 -14.03 -32.25
N GLN A 39 -1.91 -13.73 -33.49
CA GLN A 39 -1.43 -12.57 -34.23
C GLN A 39 -1.82 -11.25 -33.55
N THR A 40 -3.07 -11.14 -33.09
CA THR A 40 -3.59 -9.90 -32.50
C THR A 40 -2.91 -9.55 -31.18
N VAL A 41 -2.78 -10.52 -30.26
CA VAL A 41 -2.14 -10.30 -28.95
C VAL A 41 -0.65 -10.03 -29.12
N LYS A 42 0.05 -10.74 -30.03
CA LYS A 42 1.44 -10.45 -30.40
C LYS A 42 1.58 -9.03 -30.93
N LYS A 43 0.73 -8.62 -31.87
CA LYS A 43 0.74 -7.26 -32.45
C LYS A 43 0.53 -6.17 -31.40
N ILE A 44 -0.48 -6.31 -30.54
CA ILE A 44 -0.74 -5.35 -29.45
C ILE A 44 0.45 -5.29 -28.48
N THR A 45 1.05 -6.43 -28.17
CA THR A 45 2.22 -6.49 -27.28
C THR A 45 3.42 -5.79 -27.90
N LEU A 46 3.67 -6.00 -29.21
CA LEU A 46 4.72 -5.33 -29.97
C LEU A 46 4.50 -3.80 -30.04
N GLU A 47 3.30 -3.36 -30.38
CA GLU A 47 2.96 -1.92 -30.41
C GLU A 47 3.11 -1.29 -29.03
N SER A 48 2.72 -2.01 -27.96
CA SER A 48 2.90 -1.55 -26.59
C SER A 48 4.37 -1.38 -26.19
N PHE A 49 5.28 -2.21 -26.71
CA PHE A 49 6.73 -2.01 -26.54
C PHE A 49 7.20 -0.74 -27.25
N THR A 50 6.76 -0.51 -28.48
CA THR A 50 7.16 0.62 -29.33
C THR A 50 6.67 1.95 -28.76
N ILE A 51 5.43 2.00 -28.27
CA ILE A 51 4.83 3.19 -27.65
C ILE A 51 5.47 3.50 -26.29
N ALA A 52 6.08 2.51 -25.62
CA ALA A 52 6.77 2.62 -24.33
C ALA A 52 5.93 3.22 -23.17
N ARG A 53 4.60 3.26 -23.30
CA ARG A 53 3.67 3.68 -22.22
C ARG A 53 3.71 2.74 -21.03
N LEU A 54 3.92 1.44 -21.29
CA LEU A 54 4.01 0.41 -20.25
C LEU A 54 5.43 -0.15 -20.21
N SER A 55 5.91 -0.43 -18.98
CA SER A 55 7.18 -1.13 -18.82
C SER A 55 7.09 -2.58 -19.30
N VAL A 56 8.21 -3.12 -19.80
CA VAL A 56 8.32 -4.54 -20.23
C VAL A 56 7.82 -5.49 -19.14
N GLY A 57 8.21 -5.26 -17.88
CA GLY A 57 7.74 -6.08 -16.77
C GLY A 57 6.23 -5.99 -16.50
N THR A 58 5.55 -4.93 -16.93
CA THR A 58 4.08 -4.82 -16.85
C THR A 58 3.42 -5.61 -17.97
N LEU A 59 3.93 -5.50 -19.19
CA LEU A 59 3.47 -6.30 -20.33
C LEU A 59 3.67 -7.79 -20.08
N HIS A 60 4.79 -8.18 -19.47
CA HIS A 60 5.05 -9.55 -19.04
C HIS A 60 4.00 -10.06 -18.04
N ARG A 61 3.60 -9.23 -17.06
CA ARG A 61 2.50 -9.58 -16.15
C ARG A 61 1.15 -9.69 -16.86
N TYR A 62 0.92 -8.88 -17.89
CA TYR A 62 -0.29 -8.98 -18.71
C TYR A 62 -0.30 -10.25 -19.56
N ASN A 63 0.84 -10.71 -20.05
CA ASN A 63 0.92 -11.98 -20.79
C ASN A 63 0.45 -13.18 -19.95
N TYR A 64 0.98 -13.37 -18.74
CA TYR A 64 0.40 -14.37 -17.80
C TYR A 64 -1.01 -14.01 -17.35
N GLY A 65 -1.35 -12.73 -17.40
CA GLY A 65 -2.69 -12.23 -17.13
C GLY A 65 -3.73 -12.87 -18.06
N LEU A 66 -3.42 -12.84 -19.35
CA LEU A 66 -4.26 -13.36 -20.42
C LEU A 66 -4.34 -14.89 -20.41
N GLU A 67 -3.29 -15.59 -20.01
CA GLU A 67 -3.33 -17.07 -19.83
C GLU A 67 -4.49 -17.48 -18.91
N MET A 68 -4.75 -16.72 -17.83
CA MET A 68 -5.89 -16.97 -16.94
C MET A 68 -7.25 -16.66 -17.60
N PHE A 69 -7.31 -15.66 -18.49
CA PHE A 69 -8.54 -15.35 -19.21
C PHE A 69 -8.90 -16.45 -20.20
N PHE A 70 -7.93 -16.95 -20.98
CA PHE A 70 -8.20 -18.03 -21.93
C PHE A 70 -8.45 -19.37 -21.24
N LYS A 71 -7.84 -19.62 -20.07
CA LYS A 71 -8.24 -20.72 -19.20
C LYS A 71 -9.71 -20.62 -18.78
N PHE A 72 -10.18 -19.43 -18.39
CA PHE A 72 -11.60 -19.20 -18.10
C PHE A 72 -12.52 -19.52 -19.29
N VAL A 73 -12.12 -19.06 -20.49
CA VAL A 73 -12.87 -19.32 -21.73
C VAL A 73 -13.01 -20.82 -21.98
N ASP A 74 -11.92 -21.57 -21.80
CA ASP A 74 -11.89 -23.03 -21.94
C ASP A 74 -12.71 -23.74 -20.86
N ASP A 75 -12.45 -23.45 -19.58
CA ASP A 75 -13.14 -24.06 -18.43
C ASP A 75 -14.67 -23.83 -18.48
N CYS A 76 -15.11 -22.68 -18.99
CA CYS A 76 -16.53 -22.33 -19.12
C CYS A 76 -17.14 -22.69 -20.49
N ASN A 77 -16.39 -23.32 -21.39
CA ASN A 77 -16.80 -23.65 -22.77
C ASN A 77 -17.39 -22.45 -23.54
N ILE A 78 -16.77 -21.27 -23.39
CA ILE A 78 -17.21 -20.05 -24.07
C ILE A 78 -16.71 -20.08 -25.51
N CYS A 79 -17.63 -20.03 -26.48
CA CYS A 79 -17.27 -19.95 -27.89
C CYS A 79 -16.78 -18.53 -28.22
N LEU A 80 -15.46 -18.36 -28.25
CA LEU A 80 -14.80 -17.09 -28.51
C LEU A 80 -13.88 -17.23 -29.74
N ASN A 81 -14.31 -16.72 -30.89
CA ASN A 81 -13.48 -16.71 -32.11
C ASN A 81 -12.62 -15.45 -32.16
N THR A 82 -13.15 -14.33 -31.71
CA THR A 82 -12.47 -13.03 -31.67
C THR A 82 -12.90 -12.21 -30.46
N PHE A 83 -12.30 -11.04 -30.24
CA PHE A 83 -12.72 -10.16 -29.14
C PHE A 83 -14.10 -9.55 -29.37
N SER A 84 -14.63 -9.48 -30.60
CA SER A 84 -16.00 -8.96 -30.85
C SER A 84 -17.09 -9.85 -30.27
N ASP A 85 -16.80 -11.11 -29.98
CA ASP A 85 -17.76 -12.05 -29.38
C ASP A 85 -17.96 -11.77 -27.87
N MET A 86 -17.12 -10.92 -27.28
CA MET A 86 -17.21 -10.55 -25.87
C MET A 86 -18.34 -9.58 -25.59
N THR A 87 -19.03 -9.81 -24.48
CA THR A 87 -20.14 -8.97 -23.99
C THR A 87 -19.90 -8.53 -22.54
N PRO A 88 -20.66 -7.57 -22.01
CA PRO A 88 -20.64 -7.26 -20.57
C PRO A 88 -20.85 -8.50 -19.69
N MET A 89 -21.71 -9.43 -20.13
CA MET A 89 -21.94 -10.71 -19.43
C MET A 89 -20.66 -11.56 -19.34
N THR A 90 -19.86 -11.60 -20.42
CA THR A 90 -18.56 -12.29 -20.40
C THR A 90 -17.63 -11.69 -19.34
N ILE A 91 -17.68 -10.38 -19.12
CA ILE A 91 -16.88 -9.69 -18.09
C ILE A 91 -17.38 -10.05 -16.68
N GLU A 92 -18.70 -10.06 -16.45
CA GLU A 92 -19.28 -10.47 -15.16
C GLU A 92 -18.95 -11.93 -14.81
N GLN A 93 -19.03 -12.83 -15.80
CA GLN A 93 -18.62 -14.22 -15.65
C GLN A 93 -17.13 -14.34 -15.32
N TYR A 94 -16.27 -13.57 -16.00
CA TYR A 94 -14.85 -13.57 -15.72
C TYR A 94 -14.52 -13.01 -14.33
N ILE A 95 -15.22 -11.97 -13.87
CA ILE A 95 -15.10 -11.45 -12.50
C ILE A 95 -15.42 -12.56 -11.50
N SER A 96 -16.52 -13.29 -11.71
CA SER A 96 -16.95 -14.38 -10.84
C SER A 96 -15.91 -15.51 -10.80
N TYR A 97 -15.40 -15.89 -11.98
CA TYR A 97 -14.31 -16.87 -12.08
C TYR A 97 -13.06 -16.42 -11.33
N LEU A 98 -12.64 -15.16 -11.48
CA LEU A 98 -11.50 -14.61 -10.74
C LEU A 98 -11.72 -14.59 -9.22
N LEU A 99 -12.94 -14.34 -8.75
CA LEU A 99 -13.27 -14.36 -7.33
C LEU A 99 -13.15 -15.77 -6.73
N LEU A 100 -13.42 -16.81 -7.53
CA LEU A 100 -13.33 -18.22 -7.12
C LEU A 100 -11.91 -18.77 -7.20
N GLU A 101 -11.22 -18.54 -8.32
CA GLU A 101 -9.94 -19.20 -8.64
C GLU A 101 -8.70 -18.42 -8.15
N VAL A 102 -8.87 -17.15 -7.76
CA VAL A 102 -7.74 -16.29 -7.38
C VAL A 102 -7.98 -15.61 -6.03
N ASP A 103 -7.32 -16.13 -5.00
CA ASP A 103 -7.44 -15.62 -3.63
C ASP A 103 -7.07 -14.15 -3.47
N LYS A 104 -5.99 -13.70 -4.14
CA LYS A 104 -5.39 -12.39 -3.90
C LYS A 104 -6.07 -11.28 -4.71
N PRO A 105 -6.67 -10.25 -4.08
CA PRO A 105 -7.33 -9.15 -4.79
C PRO A 105 -6.42 -8.39 -5.77
N SER A 106 -5.16 -8.18 -5.39
CA SER A 106 -4.17 -7.51 -6.25
C SER A 106 -3.82 -8.34 -7.47
N THR A 107 -3.78 -9.67 -7.35
CA THR A 107 -3.58 -10.58 -8.48
C THR A 107 -4.77 -10.52 -9.42
N ARG A 108 -6.01 -10.60 -8.90
CA ARG A 108 -7.24 -10.43 -9.69
C ARG A 108 -7.25 -9.14 -10.50
N SER A 109 -6.88 -8.02 -9.86
CA SER A 109 -6.80 -6.71 -10.50
C SER A 109 -5.81 -6.69 -11.67
N VAL A 110 -4.67 -7.38 -11.55
CA VAL A 110 -3.68 -7.49 -12.63
C VAL A 110 -4.22 -8.35 -13.79
N LYS A 111 -4.94 -9.44 -13.51
CA LYS A 111 -5.58 -10.28 -14.53
C LYS A 111 -6.63 -9.48 -15.33
N MET A 112 -7.52 -8.77 -14.63
CA MET A 112 -8.50 -7.89 -15.26
C MET A 112 -7.85 -6.75 -16.07
N ALA A 113 -6.79 -6.14 -15.55
CA ALA A 113 -6.06 -5.09 -16.27
C ALA A 113 -5.41 -5.60 -17.57
N ALA A 114 -4.97 -6.86 -17.59
CA ALA A 114 -4.41 -7.49 -18.79
C ALA A 114 -5.44 -7.60 -19.91
N LEU A 115 -6.65 -8.07 -19.59
CA LEU A 115 -7.76 -8.15 -20.54
C LEU A 115 -8.17 -6.75 -21.02
N LYS A 116 -8.37 -5.81 -20.10
CA LYS A 116 -8.70 -4.41 -20.41
C LYS A 116 -7.68 -3.77 -21.35
N HIS A 117 -6.39 -4.06 -21.17
CA HIS A 117 -5.34 -3.55 -22.05
C HIS A 117 -5.54 -4.00 -23.50
N GLN A 118 -5.85 -5.28 -23.74
CA GLN A 118 -6.07 -5.80 -25.09
C GLN A 118 -7.31 -5.17 -25.74
N ILE A 119 -8.45 -5.20 -25.03
CA ILE A 119 -9.72 -4.70 -25.57
C ILE A 119 -9.65 -3.20 -25.87
N ARG A 120 -9.18 -2.39 -24.91
CA ARG A 120 -9.10 -0.93 -25.10
C ARG A 120 -8.10 -0.53 -26.17
N HIS A 121 -7.03 -1.30 -26.36
CA HIS A 121 -6.08 -1.04 -27.42
C HIS A 121 -6.72 -1.19 -28.80
N GLY A 122 -7.44 -2.30 -29.04
CA GLY A 122 -8.16 -2.52 -30.30
C GLY A 122 -9.28 -1.50 -30.52
N GLN A 123 -10.05 -1.18 -29.47
CA GLN A 123 -11.11 -0.17 -29.53
C GLN A 123 -10.59 1.24 -29.84
N MET A 124 -9.51 1.66 -29.17
CA MET A 124 -8.92 2.99 -29.37
C MET A 124 -8.39 3.19 -30.79
N LEU A 125 -7.90 2.12 -31.42
CA LEU A 125 -7.38 2.15 -32.79
C LEU A 125 -8.43 1.78 -33.85
N GLY A 126 -9.67 1.47 -33.44
CA GLY A 126 -10.76 1.10 -34.33
C GLY A 126 -10.48 -0.18 -35.13
N TRP A 127 -9.81 -1.17 -34.51
CA TRP A 127 -9.52 -2.44 -35.19
C TRP A 127 -10.79 -3.28 -35.35
N ASP A 128 -10.92 -3.92 -36.51
CA ASP A 128 -11.97 -4.91 -36.75
C ASP A 128 -11.84 -6.09 -35.77
N LYS A 129 -12.96 -6.78 -35.51
CA LYS A 129 -13.05 -7.96 -34.61
C LYS A 129 -12.77 -7.65 -33.13
N PHE A 130 -13.00 -6.41 -32.72
CA PHE A 130 -13.11 -5.97 -31.33
C PHE A 130 -14.54 -5.52 -31.01
N PRO A 131 -14.95 -5.48 -29.72
CA PRO A 131 -16.25 -4.93 -29.35
C PRO A 131 -16.36 -3.47 -29.77
N SER A 132 -17.40 -3.13 -30.53
CA SER A 132 -17.69 -1.76 -30.97
C SER A 132 -18.29 -0.88 -29.87
N ILE A 133 -18.66 -1.47 -28.74
CA ILE A 133 -19.22 -0.80 -27.56
C ILE A 133 -18.30 -0.98 -26.34
N GLU A 134 -18.43 -0.08 -25.36
CA GLU A 134 -17.78 -0.27 -24.05
C GLU A 134 -18.43 -1.46 -23.34
N ILE A 135 -17.61 -2.47 -23.02
CA ILE A 135 -18.03 -3.69 -22.31
C ILE A 135 -17.63 -3.68 -20.83
N PHE A 136 -16.89 -2.65 -20.41
CA PHE A 136 -16.43 -2.43 -19.05
C PHE A 136 -17.26 -1.35 -18.36
N ASP A 137 -17.96 -1.70 -17.29
CA ASP A 137 -18.80 -0.78 -16.52
C ASP A 137 -18.00 0.15 -15.59
N GLY A 138 -16.70 -0.12 -15.44
CA GLY A 138 -15.78 0.64 -14.60
C GLY A 138 -15.80 0.25 -13.11
N THR A 139 -16.63 -0.71 -12.70
CA THR A 139 -16.74 -1.17 -11.30
C THR A 139 -15.92 -2.42 -11.00
N GLU A 140 -15.35 -3.08 -12.01
CA GLU A 140 -14.69 -4.38 -11.92
C GLU A 140 -13.55 -4.40 -10.92
N ASN A 141 -12.71 -3.36 -10.91
CA ASN A 141 -11.62 -3.26 -9.93
C ASN A 141 -12.13 -3.14 -8.49
N ARG A 142 -13.29 -2.51 -8.28
CA ARG A 142 -13.93 -2.43 -6.97
C ARG A 142 -14.54 -3.79 -6.59
N THR A 143 -15.20 -4.45 -7.53
CA THR A 143 -15.83 -5.77 -7.32
C THR A 143 -14.78 -6.86 -7.03
N LEU A 144 -13.62 -6.82 -7.70
CA LEU A 144 -12.50 -7.72 -7.47
C LEU A 144 -11.72 -7.42 -6.17
N GLN A 145 -12.06 -6.36 -5.45
CA GLN A 145 -11.54 -6.05 -4.13
C GLN A 145 -12.54 -6.53 -3.05
N THR A 146 -12.41 -7.79 -2.63
CA THR A 146 -13.26 -8.39 -1.59
C THR A 146 -12.92 -7.93 -0.18
N GLU A 147 -11.72 -7.40 0.03
CA GLU A 147 -11.34 -6.73 1.26
C GLU A 147 -10.57 -5.45 0.94
N ASP A 148 -11.19 -4.30 1.22
CA ASP A 148 -10.48 -3.05 1.44
C ASP A 148 -9.82 -3.08 2.84
N THR A 149 -9.19 -4.22 3.20
CA THR A 149 -8.30 -4.29 4.35
C THR A 149 -6.98 -3.70 3.90
N LEU A 150 -6.95 -2.37 3.90
CA LEU A 150 -5.73 -1.59 4.05
C LEU A 150 -5.09 -2.02 5.38
N LYS A 151 -4.39 -3.17 5.37
CA LYS A 151 -3.64 -3.67 6.51
C LYS A 151 -2.59 -2.60 6.81
N THR A 152 -2.64 -2.06 8.03
CA THR A 152 -1.61 -1.17 8.55
C THR A 152 -0.28 -1.92 8.48
N MET A 153 0.55 -1.55 7.51
CA MET A 153 1.89 -2.12 7.33
C MET A 153 2.93 -1.46 8.25
N VAL A 154 2.47 -0.77 9.29
CA VAL A 154 3.31 -0.10 10.27
C VAL A 154 3.89 -1.16 11.21
N ILE A 155 5.20 -1.10 11.39
CA ILE A 155 5.94 -1.90 12.36
C ILE A 155 5.62 -1.38 13.76
N ASP A 156 5.18 -2.26 14.66
CA ASP A 156 4.92 -1.93 16.06
C ASP A 156 6.20 -1.42 16.77
N ASP A 157 6.05 -0.44 17.67
CA ASP A 157 7.17 0.19 18.38
C ASP A 157 8.02 -0.81 19.17
N ARG A 158 7.40 -1.86 19.75
CA ARG A 158 8.12 -2.92 20.47
C ARG A 158 8.99 -3.72 19.52
N VAL A 159 8.50 -3.97 18.30
CA VAL A 159 9.26 -4.65 17.25
C VAL A 159 10.38 -3.74 16.73
N MET A 160 10.09 -2.45 16.50
CA MET A 160 11.11 -1.49 16.07
C MET A 160 12.25 -1.40 17.08
N LYS A 161 11.93 -1.36 18.39
CA LYS A 161 12.93 -1.39 19.46
C LYS A 161 13.78 -2.66 19.45
N GLN A 162 13.18 -3.84 19.22
CA GLN A 162 13.93 -5.09 19.05
C GLN A 162 14.91 -4.99 17.86
N ILE A 163 14.44 -4.46 16.72
CA ILE A 163 15.26 -4.23 15.52
C ILE A 163 16.43 -3.29 15.84
N ASP A 164 16.18 -2.16 16.51
CA ASP A 164 17.22 -1.18 16.85
C ASP A 164 18.31 -1.78 17.74
N VAL A 165 17.92 -2.45 18.82
CA VAL A 165 18.87 -3.14 19.72
C VAL A 165 19.70 -4.18 18.96
N THR A 166 19.05 -4.95 18.08
CA THR A 166 19.73 -5.97 17.27
C THR A 166 20.71 -5.34 16.29
N LEU A 167 20.33 -4.24 15.61
CA LEU A 167 21.21 -3.53 14.69
C LEU A 167 22.41 -2.91 15.40
N MET A 168 22.23 -2.40 16.62
CA MET A 168 23.34 -1.88 17.44
C MET A 168 24.34 -2.99 17.81
N LYS A 169 23.85 -4.17 18.20
CA LYS A 169 24.70 -5.33 18.48
C LYS A 169 25.47 -5.77 17.22
N ILE A 170 24.78 -5.96 16.10
CA ILE A 170 25.41 -6.38 14.84
C ILE A 170 26.46 -5.35 14.37
N LYS A 171 26.21 -4.05 14.56
CA LYS A 171 27.16 -2.98 14.20
C LYS A 171 28.54 -3.17 14.85
N GLN A 172 28.60 -3.79 16.03
CA GLN A 172 29.84 -4.05 16.77
C GLN A 172 30.48 -5.39 16.36
N GLU A 173 29.67 -6.40 16.02
CA GLU A 173 30.13 -7.77 15.77
C GLU A 173 30.36 -8.11 14.30
N MET A 174 29.84 -7.30 13.36
CA MET A 174 29.90 -7.60 11.93
C MET A 174 31.33 -7.57 11.39
N LYS A 175 31.70 -8.65 10.69
CA LYS A 175 33.05 -8.83 10.11
C LYS A 175 33.02 -8.98 8.59
N SER A 176 32.01 -9.66 8.05
CA SER A 176 31.95 -9.91 6.61
C SER A 176 31.27 -8.76 5.85
N VAL A 177 31.67 -8.59 4.59
CA VAL A 177 31.04 -7.64 3.65
C VAL A 177 29.53 -7.87 3.58
N ASN A 178 29.12 -9.14 3.58
CA ASN A 178 27.73 -9.54 3.54
C ASN A 178 26.93 -9.09 4.78
N GLN A 179 27.51 -9.20 5.98
CA GLN A 179 26.88 -8.70 7.21
C GLN A 179 26.77 -7.17 7.19
N ILE A 180 27.84 -6.47 6.79
CA ILE A 180 27.90 -5.01 6.72
C ILE A 180 26.86 -4.47 5.72
N CYS A 181 26.76 -5.06 4.53
CA CYS A 181 25.76 -4.67 3.53
C CYS A 181 24.32 -4.92 4.03
N SER A 182 24.09 -6.03 4.74
CA SER A 182 22.75 -6.35 5.27
C SER A 182 22.33 -5.36 6.37
N TRP A 183 23.24 -5.13 7.34
CA TRP A 183 23.05 -4.13 8.40
C TRP A 183 22.82 -2.73 7.81
N GLY A 184 23.65 -2.34 6.85
CA GLY A 184 23.58 -1.01 6.24
C GLY A 184 22.30 -0.80 5.43
N LEU A 185 21.85 -1.82 4.69
CA LEU A 185 20.62 -1.74 3.91
C LEU A 185 19.38 -1.62 4.80
N ILE A 186 19.32 -2.42 5.87
CA ILE A 186 18.22 -2.35 6.86
C ILE A 186 18.24 -0.98 7.55
N SER A 187 19.40 -0.53 8.02
CA SER A 187 19.53 0.77 8.71
C SER A 187 19.14 1.92 7.80
N LEU A 188 19.65 1.96 6.57
CA LEU A 188 19.33 3.01 5.59
C LEU A 188 17.82 3.09 5.33
N ILE A 189 17.17 1.97 5.00
CA ILE A 189 15.73 1.97 4.67
C ILE A 189 14.89 2.26 5.90
N LYS A 190 15.28 1.75 7.09
CA LYS A 190 14.60 2.05 8.36
C LYS A 190 14.60 3.55 8.65
N HIS A 191 15.71 4.26 8.42
CA HIS A 191 15.80 5.69 8.71
C HIS A 191 15.23 6.60 7.62
N THR A 192 15.24 6.18 6.35
CA THR A 192 14.92 7.07 5.23
C THR A 192 13.63 6.72 4.49
N GLY A 193 13.12 5.49 4.63
CA GLY A 193 11.95 5.01 3.89
C GLY A 193 12.15 4.91 2.37
N VAL A 194 13.40 4.97 1.88
CA VAL A 194 13.69 4.79 0.44
C VAL A 194 13.27 3.40 -0.03
N ARG A 195 12.94 3.26 -1.32
CA ARG A 195 12.57 1.95 -1.85
C ARG A 195 13.80 1.04 -1.90
N ILE A 196 13.62 -0.26 -1.68
CA ILE A 196 14.73 -1.23 -1.72
C ILE A 196 15.55 -1.14 -3.03
N HIS A 197 14.89 -0.96 -4.18
CA HIS A 197 15.59 -0.86 -5.45
C HIS A 197 16.39 0.44 -5.60
N GLU A 198 15.95 1.53 -4.98
CA GLU A 198 16.66 2.81 -4.93
C GLU A 198 17.89 2.66 -4.03
N ALA A 199 17.70 2.08 -2.84
CA ALA A 199 18.78 1.82 -1.88
C ALA A 199 19.89 0.94 -2.48
N LEU A 200 19.55 -0.16 -3.16
CA LEU A 200 20.52 -1.08 -3.76
C LEU A 200 21.36 -0.45 -4.89
N ARG A 201 20.93 0.69 -5.43
CA ARG A 201 21.64 1.43 -6.49
C ARG A 201 22.40 2.64 -5.97
N LEU A 202 22.36 2.87 -4.65
CA LEU A 202 23.01 4.01 -4.04
C LEU A 202 24.52 3.97 -4.30
N GLN A 203 25.06 5.13 -4.65
CA GLN A 203 26.48 5.38 -4.82
C GLN A 203 26.99 6.29 -3.70
N GLU A 204 28.31 6.37 -3.51
CA GLU A 204 28.90 7.21 -2.47
C GLU A 204 28.76 8.72 -2.76
N ASN A 205 28.85 9.11 -4.03
CA ASN A 205 28.66 10.48 -4.51
C ASN A 205 27.22 11.01 -4.39
N HIS A 206 26.24 10.16 -4.09
CA HIS A 206 24.87 10.58 -3.78
C HIS A 206 24.75 11.26 -2.40
N LEU A 207 25.80 11.20 -1.58
CA LEU A 207 25.89 12.01 -0.36
C LEU A 207 26.45 13.39 -0.69
N SER A 208 25.64 14.41 -0.44
CA SER A 208 26.00 15.80 -0.64
C SER A 208 25.63 16.65 0.59
N ARG A 209 25.87 17.96 0.49
CA ARG A 209 25.44 18.91 1.51
C ARG A 209 24.70 20.07 0.86
N ASP A 210 23.73 20.63 1.58
CA ASP A 210 23.11 21.89 1.19
C ASP A 210 24.06 23.08 1.47
N PHE A 211 23.63 24.28 1.08
CA PHE A 211 24.37 25.52 1.34
C PHE A 211 24.55 25.83 2.84
N ALA A 212 23.72 25.26 3.71
CA ALA A 212 23.82 25.37 5.16
C ALA A 212 24.69 24.26 5.79
N GLY A 213 25.31 23.40 4.97
CA GLY A 213 26.16 22.29 5.41
C GLY A 213 25.40 21.08 5.93
N LYS A 214 24.06 21.04 5.84
CA LYS A 214 23.24 19.88 6.23
C LYS A 214 23.43 18.75 5.23
N GLN A 215 23.44 17.52 5.74
CA GLN A 215 23.66 16.32 4.93
C GLN A 215 22.42 16.01 4.10
N LEU A 216 22.62 15.83 2.79
CA LEU A 216 21.59 15.45 1.84
C LEU A 216 21.94 14.10 1.21
N LEU A 217 20.92 13.30 0.98
CA LEU A 217 21.00 12.06 0.22
C LEU A 217 20.18 12.20 -1.05
N GLU A 218 20.85 12.18 -2.19
CA GLU A 218 20.22 12.17 -3.50
C GLU A 218 19.68 10.77 -3.84
N ILE A 219 18.40 10.69 -4.20
CA ILE A 219 17.75 9.46 -4.60
C ILE A 219 17.23 9.59 -6.03
N VAL A 220 17.87 8.88 -6.94
CA VAL A 220 17.48 8.79 -8.34
C VAL A 220 16.47 7.65 -8.53
N SER A 221 15.32 7.94 -9.15
CA SER A 221 14.29 6.93 -9.44
C SER A 221 14.09 6.75 -10.95
N ASP A 222 14.58 5.63 -11.50
CA ASP A 222 14.35 5.26 -12.90
C ASP A 222 12.86 5.04 -13.26
N LYS A 223 12.01 4.76 -12.27
CA LYS A 223 10.58 4.49 -12.51
C LYS A 223 9.78 5.75 -12.79
N THR A 224 10.23 6.87 -12.25
CA THR A 224 9.54 8.16 -12.35
C THR A 224 10.37 9.18 -13.12
N LEU A 225 11.64 8.87 -13.41
CA LEU A 225 12.63 9.77 -14.01
C LEU A 225 12.76 11.07 -13.20
N THR A 226 12.63 10.96 -11.88
CA THR A 226 12.76 12.06 -10.94
C THR A 226 13.86 11.75 -9.92
N ASP A 227 14.65 12.76 -9.60
CA ASP A 227 15.52 12.83 -8.43
C ASP A 227 14.76 13.46 -7.25
N ARG A 228 15.21 13.14 -6.03
CA ARG A 228 14.79 13.85 -4.81
C ARG A 228 15.94 13.88 -3.82
N TYR A 229 16.00 14.94 -3.04
CA TYR A 229 16.99 15.11 -1.99
C TYR A 229 16.34 14.86 -0.64
N LEU A 230 16.90 13.92 0.13
CA LEU A 230 16.45 13.63 1.49
C LEU A 230 17.42 14.25 2.49
N PRO A 231 16.95 15.12 3.39
CA PRO A 231 17.72 15.49 4.58
C PRO A 231 17.94 14.24 5.42
N VAL A 232 19.20 13.93 5.71
CA VAL A 232 19.58 12.71 6.46
C VAL A 232 20.39 13.03 7.70
N SER A 233 20.25 12.19 8.72
CA SER A 233 21.03 12.32 9.95
C SER A 233 22.49 11.88 9.74
N GLN A 234 23.37 12.30 10.64
CA GLN A 234 24.77 11.85 10.65
C GLN A 234 24.88 10.32 10.81
N GLU A 235 23.89 9.67 11.43
CA GLU A 235 23.83 8.22 11.53
C GLU A 235 23.72 7.56 10.15
N VAL A 236 22.85 8.06 9.27
CA VAL A 236 22.68 7.54 7.90
C VAL A 236 23.97 7.75 7.09
N VAL A 237 24.62 8.91 7.24
CA VAL A 237 25.91 9.18 6.60
C VAL A 237 26.97 8.16 7.05
N ASN A 238 27.02 7.87 8.36
CA ASN A 238 27.97 6.89 8.90
C ASN A 238 27.68 5.47 8.39
N VAL A 239 26.41 5.11 8.22
CA VAL A 239 26.00 3.83 7.60
C VAL A 239 26.54 3.73 6.18
N ILE A 240 26.27 4.75 5.34
CA ILE A 240 26.69 4.76 3.94
C ILE A 240 28.21 4.71 3.81
N LYS A 241 28.93 5.54 4.57
CA LYS A 241 30.41 5.54 4.57
C LYS A 241 30.98 4.18 4.99
N ARG A 242 30.42 3.56 6.03
CA ARG A 242 30.89 2.25 6.50
C ARG A 242 30.65 1.15 5.48
N VAL A 243 29.51 1.16 4.79
CA VAL A 243 29.23 0.23 3.69
C VAL A 243 30.17 0.51 2.51
N SER A 244 30.35 1.78 2.12
CA SER A 244 31.20 2.14 0.99
C SER A 244 32.65 1.70 1.19
N GLU A 245 33.17 1.89 2.40
CA GLU A 245 34.53 1.48 2.77
C GLU A 245 34.69 -0.04 2.73
N ALA A 246 33.80 -0.77 3.40
CA ALA A 246 33.87 -2.23 3.48
C ALA A 246 33.69 -2.93 2.12
N THR A 247 33.08 -2.24 1.16
CA THR A 247 32.80 -2.80 -0.18
C THR A 247 33.78 -2.33 -1.24
N ARG A 248 34.70 -1.39 -0.92
CA ARG A 248 35.61 -0.75 -1.88
C ARG A 248 36.37 -1.76 -2.75
N GLU A 249 36.97 -2.77 -2.13
CA GLU A 249 37.71 -3.80 -2.84
C GLU A 249 36.81 -4.60 -3.79
N GLY A 250 35.71 -5.15 -3.28
CA GLY A 250 34.77 -5.94 -4.08
C GLY A 250 34.10 -5.13 -5.20
N ARG A 251 33.88 -3.83 -4.98
CA ARG A 251 33.38 -2.89 -6.01
C ARG A 251 34.38 -2.68 -7.13
N GLY A 252 35.68 -2.59 -6.79
CA GLY A 252 36.76 -2.52 -7.77
C GLY A 252 36.83 -3.77 -8.64
N GLN A 253 36.66 -4.96 -8.05
CA GLN A 253 36.69 -6.24 -8.78
C GLN A 253 35.57 -6.38 -9.83
N ILE A 254 34.39 -5.81 -9.57
CA ILE A 254 33.24 -5.90 -10.49
C ILE A 254 32.96 -4.59 -11.26
N GLY A 255 33.82 -3.58 -11.11
CA GLY A 255 33.71 -2.31 -11.83
C GLY A 255 32.42 -1.53 -11.55
N THR A 256 32.00 -1.41 -10.28
CA THR A 256 30.76 -0.71 -9.91
C THR A 256 30.96 0.43 -8.92
N GLU A 257 30.16 1.49 -9.10
CA GLU A 257 30.04 2.60 -8.13
C GLU A 257 28.99 2.34 -7.04
N ARG A 258 28.07 1.37 -7.26
CA ARG A 258 27.03 1.01 -6.29
C ARG A 258 27.65 0.44 -5.02
N ILE A 259 27.27 0.99 -3.85
CA ILE A 259 27.86 0.62 -2.56
C ILE A 259 27.39 -0.74 -2.02
N PHE A 260 26.24 -1.25 -2.47
CA PHE A 260 25.70 -2.53 -1.98
C PHE A 260 26.09 -3.70 -2.90
N ILE A 261 26.97 -4.57 -2.40
CA ILE A 261 27.43 -5.77 -3.09
C ILE A 261 27.16 -7.03 -2.27
N ASN A 262 27.33 -8.18 -2.91
CA ASN A 262 27.22 -9.49 -2.31
C ASN A 262 28.48 -10.30 -2.64
N GLU A 263 29.19 -10.73 -1.60
CA GLU A 263 30.25 -11.72 -1.70
C GLU A 263 29.62 -13.11 -1.91
N GLN A 264 30.04 -13.81 -2.96
CA GLN A 264 29.53 -15.12 -3.34
C GLN A 264 30.21 -16.25 -2.57
N LYS A 265 29.49 -17.35 -2.31
CA LYS A 265 30.08 -18.55 -1.70
C LYS A 265 31.06 -19.24 -2.65
N GLY A 266 32.12 -19.81 -2.10
CA GLY A 266 33.06 -20.68 -2.83
C GLY A 266 34.02 -19.96 -3.77
N ASN A 267 34.61 -18.84 -3.33
CA ASN A 267 35.57 -18.02 -4.09
C ASN A 267 35.07 -17.51 -5.46
N LYS A 268 33.74 -17.40 -5.64
CA LYS A 268 33.13 -16.87 -6.88
C LYS A 268 33.13 -15.33 -6.95
N GLY A 269 33.99 -14.67 -6.15
CA GLY A 269 34.13 -13.21 -6.12
C GLY A 269 32.88 -12.48 -5.62
N PHE A 270 32.63 -11.29 -6.18
CA PHE A 270 31.54 -10.39 -5.80
C PHE A 270 30.51 -10.24 -6.92
N GLN A 271 29.32 -9.76 -6.55
CA GLN A 271 28.27 -9.34 -7.49
C GLN A 271 27.44 -8.22 -6.86
N HIS A 272 26.55 -7.57 -7.62
CA HIS A 272 25.58 -6.66 -7.03
C HIS A 272 24.68 -7.39 -6.02
N LEU A 273 24.32 -6.69 -4.93
CA LEU A 273 23.34 -7.22 -4.00
C LEU A 273 21.96 -7.22 -4.65
N SER A 274 21.47 -8.40 -5.03
CA SER A 274 20.15 -8.52 -5.64
C SER A 274 19.02 -8.34 -4.63
N GLN A 275 17.88 -7.91 -5.15
CA GLN A 275 16.63 -7.77 -4.41
C GLN A 275 16.16 -9.08 -3.75
N VAL A 276 16.46 -10.23 -4.36
CA VAL A 276 16.11 -11.55 -3.83
C VAL A 276 16.97 -11.88 -2.61
N ILE A 277 18.29 -11.72 -2.75
CA ILE A 277 19.25 -12.00 -1.68
C ILE A 277 19.02 -11.06 -0.49
N ALA A 278 18.78 -9.77 -0.74
CA ALA A 278 18.47 -8.80 0.32
C ALA A 278 17.24 -9.21 1.15
N ARG A 279 16.16 -9.65 0.49
CA ARG A 279 14.93 -10.13 1.19
C ARG A 279 15.18 -11.40 1.99
N GLN A 280 15.93 -12.36 1.44
CA GLN A 280 16.32 -13.57 2.16
C GLN A 280 17.14 -13.23 3.42
N ARG A 281 18.09 -12.30 3.30
CA ARG A 281 18.90 -11.84 4.44
C ARG A 281 18.09 -11.13 5.51
N LEU A 282 17.09 -10.34 5.12
CA LEU A 282 16.15 -9.74 6.08
C LEU A 282 15.36 -10.83 6.82
N ALA A 283 14.87 -11.86 6.11
CA ALA A 283 14.20 -12.99 6.74
C ALA A 283 15.12 -13.74 7.71
N SER A 284 16.37 -14.02 7.31
CA SER A 284 17.37 -14.63 8.19
C SER A 284 17.68 -13.75 9.40
N PHE A 285 17.83 -12.43 9.22
CA PHE A 285 18.03 -11.47 10.32
C PHE A 285 16.91 -11.57 11.36
N ILE A 286 15.65 -11.65 10.93
CA ILE A 286 14.50 -11.79 11.82
C ILE A 286 14.54 -13.13 12.56
N THR A 287 14.71 -14.24 11.84
CA THR A 287 14.68 -15.59 12.41
C THR A 287 15.83 -15.83 13.37
N THR A 288 17.05 -15.46 12.98
CA THR A 288 18.26 -15.66 13.81
C THR A 288 18.20 -14.84 15.10
N ASN A 289 17.65 -13.62 15.05
CA ASN A 289 17.55 -12.74 16.21
C ASN A 289 16.21 -12.86 16.96
N LYS A 290 15.34 -13.80 16.56
CA LYS A 290 14.03 -14.07 17.18
C LYS A 290 13.20 -12.80 17.38
N ILE A 291 13.12 -11.97 16.35
CA ILE A 291 12.31 -10.73 16.41
C ILE A 291 10.83 -11.12 16.31
N VAL A 292 10.07 -10.82 17.36
CA VAL A 292 8.68 -11.27 17.50
C VAL A 292 7.71 -10.09 17.63
N ASN A 293 6.49 -10.32 17.14
CA ASN A 293 5.33 -9.47 17.35
C ASN A 293 4.91 -9.46 18.83
N PRO A 294 4.03 -8.53 19.25
CA PRO A 294 3.50 -8.49 20.61
C PRO A 294 2.80 -9.77 21.09
N ASP A 295 2.26 -10.56 20.15
CA ASP A 295 1.64 -11.87 20.41
C ASP A 295 2.64 -13.03 20.53
N GLY A 296 3.95 -12.73 20.45
CA GLY A 296 5.03 -13.72 20.52
C GLY A 296 5.32 -14.46 19.20
N SER A 297 4.56 -14.21 18.14
CA SER A 297 4.80 -14.81 16.83
C SER A 297 6.00 -14.17 16.13
N LEU A 298 6.75 -14.95 15.33
CA LEU A 298 7.86 -14.41 14.54
C LEU A 298 7.34 -13.42 13.48
N ILE A 299 7.89 -12.20 13.44
CA ILE A 299 7.39 -11.19 12.51
C ILE A 299 7.69 -11.57 11.06
N LYS A 300 6.70 -11.41 10.18
CA LYS A 300 6.90 -11.45 8.73
C LYS A 300 7.16 -10.04 8.21
N LEU A 301 8.41 -9.58 8.30
CA LEU A 301 8.79 -8.22 7.92
C LEU A 301 9.35 -8.13 6.50
N THR A 302 8.96 -7.08 5.78
CA THR A 302 9.46 -6.72 4.45
C THR A 302 10.05 -5.32 4.46
N TYR A 303 10.96 -5.02 3.52
CA TYR A 303 11.52 -3.66 3.38
C TYR A 303 10.45 -2.57 3.14
N HIS A 304 9.29 -2.94 2.59
CA HIS A 304 8.22 -1.97 2.36
C HIS A 304 7.55 -1.51 3.66
N GLN A 305 7.53 -2.37 4.69
CA GLN A 305 6.95 -2.00 6.00
C GLN A 305 7.77 -0.92 6.69
N PHE A 306 9.10 -0.93 6.61
CA PHE A 306 9.93 0.19 7.11
C PHE A 306 9.55 1.52 6.46
N ARG A 307 9.34 1.52 5.14
CA ARG A 307 8.88 2.70 4.41
C ARG A 307 7.48 3.15 4.84
N HIS A 308 6.58 2.21 5.10
CA HIS A 308 5.26 2.53 5.60
C HIS A 308 5.30 3.12 7.01
N THR A 309 6.14 2.58 7.90
CA THR A 309 6.38 3.15 9.22
C THR A 309 6.88 4.59 9.10
N ILE A 310 7.93 4.84 8.32
CA ILE A 310 8.47 6.20 8.13
C ILE A 310 7.42 7.16 7.54
N GLY A 311 6.70 6.76 6.50
CA GLY A 311 5.64 7.61 5.93
C GLY A 311 4.54 7.95 6.94
N THR A 312 4.19 6.98 7.79
CA THR A 312 3.23 7.16 8.87
C THR A 312 3.76 8.10 9.95
N ASP A 313 5.02 7.93 10.35
CA ASP A 313 5.68 8.75 11.38
C ASP A 313 5.80 10.21 10.93
N LEU A 314 6.16 10.46 9.66
CA LEU A 314 6.23 11.81 9.10
C LEU A 314 4.87 12.52 9.15
N LEU A 315 3.78 11.82 8.81
CA LEU A 315 2.41 12.36 8.95
C LEU A 315 2.01 12.56 10.42
N ASN A 316 2.40 11.63 11.29
CA ASN A 316 2.23 11.75 12.72
C ASN A 316 3.14 12.81 13.36
N ASN A 317 4.11 13.36 12.63
CA ASN A 317 4.93 14.48 13.07
C ASN A 317 4.53 15.80 12.41
N GLY A 318 3.39 15.83 11.71
CA GLY A 318 2.78 17.06 11.21
C GLY A 318 3.03 17.38 9.74
N MET A 319 3.80 16.55 9.01
CA MET A 319 3.91 16.71 7.56
C MET A 319 2.55 16.47 6.91
N SER A 320 2.22 17.29 5.91
CA SER A 320 1.06 17.09 5.07
C SER A 320 1.23 15.86 4.18
N MET A 321 0.10 15.40 3.64
CA MET A 321 0.09 14.25 2.75
C MET A 321 0.93 14.47 1.48
N SER A 322 0.90 15.70 0.96
CA SER A 322 1.67 16.07 -0.23
C SER A 322 3.17 16.00 0.06
N GLU A 323 3.61 16.55 1.19
CA GLU A 323 5.02 16.55 1.58
C GLU A 323 5.54 15.13 1.83
N VAL A 324 4.74 14.24 2.43
CA VAL A 324 5.12 12.84 2.61
C VAL A 324 5.19 12.09 1.28
N MET A 325 4.28 12.37 0.34
CA MET A 325 4.35 11.78 -1.00
C MET A 325 5.61 12.23 -1.74
N GLU A 326 5.96 13.51 -1.65
CA GLU A 326 7.19 14.06 -2.24
C GLU A 326 8.44 13.45 -1.62
N TYR A 327 8.53 13.45 -0.28
CA TYR A 327 9.64 12.85 0.47
C TYR A 327 9.85 11.37 0.10
N LEU A 328 8.76 10.61 -0.02
CA LEU A 328 8.83 9.20 -0.39
C LEU A 328 8.99 9.00 -1.91
N GLY A 329 8.69 9.99 -2.75
CA GLY A 329 8.69 9.89 -4.21
C GLY A 329 7.53 9.06 -4.77
N HIS A 330 6.32 9.23 -4.23
CA HIS A 330 5.09 8.59 -4.72
C HIS A 330 4.46 9.39 -5.86
N THR A 331 4.23 8.77 -7.02
CA THR A 331 3.52 9.39 -8.17
C THR A 331 2.01 9.17 -8.15
N SER A 332 1.49 8.30 -7.27
CA SER A 332 0.07 8.00 -7.15
C SER A 332 -0.41 8.09 -5.71
N THR A 333 -1.57 8.72 -5.53
CA THR A 333 -2.26 8.87 -4.24
C THR A 333 -2.80 7.55 -3.68
N HIS A 334 -2.82 6.46 -4.47
CA HIS A 334 -3.34 5.18 -4.02
C HIS A 334 -2.48 4.56 -2.90
N SER A 335 -1.15 4.64 -3.00
CA SER A 335 -0.23 4.19 -1.93
C SER A 335 -0.35 5.03 -0.66
N THR A 336 -0.86 6.25 -0.81
CA THR A 336 -0.98 7.29 0.19
C THR A 336 -2.25 7.14 1.06
N ARG A 337 -3.27 6.41 0.58
CA ARG A 337 -4.51 6.12 1.33
C ARG A 337 -4.27 5.43 2.66
N LEU A 338 -3.25 4.57 2.74
CA LEU A 338 -2.84 3.90 3.99
C LEU A 338 -2.52 4.91 5.09
N TYR A 339 -1.81 5.98 4.75
CA TYR A 339 -1.41 6.96 5.73
C TYR A 339 -2.56 7.88 6.18
N ALA A 340 -3.58 8.08 5.34
CA ALA A 340 -4.74 8.91 5.67
C ALA A 340 -5.53 8.32 6.84
N LYS A 341 -5.62 6.99 6.90
CA LYS A 341 -6.27 6.27 8.01
C LYS A 341 -5.53 6.50 9.33
N VAL A 342 -4.19 6.43 9.33
CA VAL A 342 -3.41 6.63 10.56
C VAL A 342 -3.49 8.07 11.06
N ARG A 343 -3.50 9.07 10.14
CA ARG A 343 -3.74 10.46 10.53
C ARG A 343 -5.11 10.63 11.19
N ASN A 344 -6.14 9.94 10.70
CA ASN A 344 -7.47 9.96 11.33
C ASN A 344 -7.45 9.33 12.74
N ASP A 345 -6.68 8.27 12.97
CA ASP A 345 -6.55 7.66 14.31
C ASP A 345 -5.80 8.58 15.28
N ARG A 346 -4.74 9.27 14.82
CA ARG A 346 -4.07 10.31 15.62
C ARG A 346 -5.01 11.47 15.91
N LEU A 347 -5.70 12.00 14.90
CA LEU A 347 -6.65 13.09 15.05
C LEU A 347 -7.76 12.71 16.05
N SER A 348 -8.26 11.47 15.97
CA SER A 348 -9.22 10.94 16.93
C SER A 348 -8.65 10.89 18.35
N ARG A 349 -7.40 10.44 18.54
CA ARG A 349 -6.73 10.44 19.85
C ARG A 349 -6.47 11.85 20.39
N GLU A 350 -6.08 12.79 19.54
CA GLU A 350 -5.87 14.19 19.95
C GLU A 350 -7.22 14.85 20.31
N TYR A 351 -8.30 14.58 19.57
CA TYR A 351 -9.64 15.00 19.96
C TYR A 351 -10.06 14.41 21.31
N ARG A 352 -9.76 13.13 21.58
CA ARG A 352 -10.02 12.51 22.89
C ARG A 352 -9.20 13.14 24.02
N LYS A 353 -7.91 13.41 23.81
CA LYS A 353 -7.04 14.10 24.79
C LYS A 353 -7.50 15.51 25.10
N LEU A 354 -8.08 16.20 24.11
CA LEU A 354 -8.70 17.52 24.30
C LEU A 354 -10.05 17.44 25.04
N GLY A 355 -10.50 16.25 25.45
CA GLY A 355 -11.78 16.03 26.10
C GLY A 355 -12.97 16.29 25.18
N PHE A 356 -12.77 16.17 23.85
CA PHE A 356 -13.84 16.37 22.90
C PHE A 356 -14.82 15.21 22.98
N ILE A 357 -15.92 15.45 23.68
CA ILE A 357 -17.12 14.64 23.72
C ILE A 357 -18.08 15.27 22.71
N GLY A 358 -18.89 14.45 22.02
CA GLY A 358 -19.86 14.94 21.02
C GLY A 358 -20.66 16.17 21.46
N VAL A 359 -21.22 16.89 20.50
CA VAL A 359 -21.90 18.16 20.76
C VAL A 359 -23.19 17.90 21.55
N ILE A 360 -23.35 18.56 22.70
CA ILE A 360 -24.56 18.48 23.51
C ILE A 360 -25.36 19.77 23.31
N GLU A 361 -26.61 19.64 22.90
CA GLU A 361 -27.50 20.77 22.61
C GLU A 361 -28.88 20.56 23.23
N GLU A 362 -29.62 21.64 23.47
CA GLU A 362 -31.02 21.57 23.96
C GLU A 362 -31.96 20.91 22.94
N LYS A 363 -31.75 21.18 21.65
CA LYS A 363 -32.52 20.64 20.53
C LYS A 363 -31.62 20.41 19.33
N VAL A 364 -31.88 19.36 18.57
CA VAL A 364 -31.14 19.01 17.34
C VAL A 364 -31.15 20.15 16.31
N ASP A 365 -32.23 20.95 16.29
CA ASP A 365 -32.42 22.07 15.36
C ASP A 365 -31.48 23.26 15.58
N ASN A 366 -30.79 23.34 16.73
CA ASN A 366 -29.94 24.47 17.09
C ASN A 366 -28.54 24.42 16.44
N VAL A 367 -28.16 23.33 15.77
CA VAL A 367 -26.81 23.15 15.17
C VAL A 367 -26.68 23.82 13.79
N ILE A 368 -27.25 25.01 13.65
CA ILE A 368 -27.18 25.83 12.44
C ILE A 368 -25.89 26.66 12.52
N ASP A 369 -24.85 26.18 11.84
CA ASP A 369 -23.64 26.94 11.52
C ASP A 369 -24.01 28.18 10.68
N GLU A 370 -24.24 29.34 11.31
CA GLU A 370 -24.57 30.61 10.65
C GLU A 370 -23.46 31.11 9.72
N GLN A 371 -22.22 30.61 9.87
CA GLN A 371 -21.05 31.07 9.12
C GLN A 371 -20.60 30.16 7.97
N ARG A 372 -21.30 29.06 7.70
CA ARG A 372 -21.06 28.25 6.49
C ARG A 372 -22.22 28.38 5.52
N GLY A 373 -22.00 29.23 4.51
CA GLY A 373 -22.95 29.60 3.46
C GLY A 373 -23.92 28.49 3.03
N SER A 374 -25.20 28.86 3.01
CA SER A 374 -26.38 28.21 2.44
C SER A 374 -26.23 26.73 2.05
N ILE A 375 -26.05 25.86 3.04
CA ILE A 375 -26.62 24.51 2.95
C ILE A 375 -28.04 24.65 3.49
N ASN A 376 -29.03 24.59 2.59
CA ASN A 376 -30.45 24.76 2.93
C ASN A 376 -30.84 23.84 4.10
N LYS A 377 -31.69 24.30 5.03
CA LYS A 377 -32.11 23.55 6.23
C LYS A 377 -32.64 22.15 5.87
N GLU A 378 -33.26 22.03 4.69
CA GLU A 378 -33.76 20.79 4.09
C GLU A 378 -32.69 19.83 3.53
N GLN A 379 -31.49 20.32 3.20
CA GLN A 379 -30.42 19.51 2.59
C GLN A 379 -29.50 18.81 3.62
N ARG A 380 -29.63 19.14 4.91
CA ARG A 380 -28.95 18.40 6.00
C ARG A 380 -29.86 17.28 6.51
N LEU A 381 -30.05 16.26 5.69
CA LEU A 381 -30.55 14.97 6.19
C LEU A 381 -29.51 14.45 7.20
N MET A 382 -29.90 14.30 8.47
CA MET A 382 -29.10 13.69 9.53
C MET A 382 -29.40 12.20 9.61
N ALA A 383 -28.39 11.36 9.84
CA ALA A 383 -28.63 9.95 10.13
C ALA A 383 -28.96 9.79 11.63
N GLN A 384 -30.10 9.18 11.94
CA GLN A 384 -30.45 8.83 13.32
C GLN A 384 -29.52 7.73 13.84
N LEU A 385 -29.06 7.90 15.07
CA LEU A 385 -28.34 6.90 15.85
C LEU A 385 -29.18 6.56 17.09
N PRO A 386 -28.93 5.40 17.74
CA PRO A 386 -29.68 5.03 18.95
C PRO A 386 -29.56 6.04 20.11
N ASP A 387 -28.47 6.79 20.17
CA ASP A 387 -28.10 7.68 21.27
C ASP A 387 -27.89 9.15 20.84
N GLY A 388 -28.27 9.50 19.61
CA GLY A 388 -28.16 10.85 19.09
C GLY A 388 -28.35 10.94 17.58
N VAL A 389 -27.81 11.99 16.98
CA VAL A 389 -27.89 12.22 15.53
C VAL A 389 -26.52 12.54 14.94
N CYS A 390 -26.31 12.09 13.70
CA CYS A 390 -25.09 12.38 12.95
C CYS A 390 -25.30 13.57 12.01
N ALA A 391 -24.56 14.66 12.23
CA ALA A 391 -24.55 15.86 11.38
C ALA A 391 -23.80 15.69 10.05
N ARG A 392 -23.56 14.44 9.61
CA ARG A 392 -22.91 14.17 8.33
C ARG A 392 -23.95 14.30 7.21
N PRO A 393 -23.66 15.04 6.12
CA PRO A 393 -24.60 15.15 5.00
C PRO A 393 -24.92 13.76 4.42
N VAL A 394 -26.18 13.35 4.44
CA VAL A 394 -26.66 12.10 3.83
C VAL A 394 -26.81 12.34 2.32
N LYS A 395 -25.71 12.23 1.58
CA LYS A 395 -25.76 12.09 0.12
C LYS A 395 -25.57 10.60 -0.22
N GLU A 396 -26.70 9.95 -0.50
CA GLU A 396 -26.88 8.71 -1.27
C GLU A 396 -26.49 7.34 -0.69
N LYS A 397 -25.78 7.23 0.44
CA LYS A 397 -25.70 5.96 1.21
C LYS A 397 -25.22 6.22 2.62
N VAL A 398 -26.03 5.90 3.63
CA VAL A 398 -25.57 5.83 5.02
C VAL A 398 -24.63 4.63 5.14
N ASN A 399 -23.35 4.85 4.86
CA ASN A 399 -22.32 3.86 5.16
C ASN A 399 -22.33 3.64 6.67
N HIS A 400 -22.63 2.42 7.09
CA HIS A 400 -22.58 2.04 8.50
C HIS A 400 -21.16 2.33 9.01
N CYS A 401 -21.04 3.14 10.06
CA CYS A 401 -19.76 3.45 10.68
C CYS A 401 -19.19 2.15 11.26
N LYS A 402 -18.00 1.74 10.81
CA LYS A 402 -17.44 0.41 11.12
C LYS A 402 -16.99 0.22 12.58
N ASN A 403 -17.04 1.26 13.41
CA ASN A 403 -16.55 1.23 14.79
C ASN A 403 -17.69 1.50 15.78
N PRO A 404 -18.07 0.53 16.64
CA PRO A 404 -18.98 0.76 17.76
C PRO A 404 -18.46 1.89 18.66
N ASN A 405 -19.36 2.72 19.21
CA ASN A 405 -19.08 3.79 20.18
C ASN A 405 -18.15 4.93 19.73
N ALA A 406 -17.63 4.90 18.49
CA ALA A 406 -16.80 5.97 17.94
C ALA A 406 -17.56 7.31 17.81
N CYS A 407 -18.90 7.28 17.79
CA CYS A 407 -19.74 8.47 17.74
C CYS A 407 -19.61 9.36 18.98
N LEU A 408 -19.40 8.80 20.18
CA LEU A 408 -19.31 9.57 21.43
C LEU A 408 -18.15 10.58 21.44
N PHE A 409 -17.13 10.32 20.61
CA PHE A 409 -15.93 11.14 20.44
C PHE A 409 -15.89 11.88 19.09
N CYS A 410 -17.00 11.90 18.37
CA CYS A 410 -17.09 12.49 17.04
C CYS A 410 -17.61 13.94 17.13
N PRO A 411 -16.94 14.93 16.53
CA PRO A 411 -17.41 16.32 16.48
C PRO A 411 -18.67 16.54 15.64
N LYS A 412 -19.15 15.49 14.96
CA LYS A 412 -20.40 15.51 14.19
C LYS A 412 -21.52 14.73 14.85
N PHE A 413 -21.27 14.12 16.01
CA PHE A 413 -22.30 13.51 16.82
C PHE A 413 -22.94 14.59 17.67
N ILE A 414 -24.25 14.68 17.60
CA ILE A 414 -25.04 15.59 18.41
C ILE A 414 -25.96 14.74 19.27
N THR A 415 -26.05 15.06 20.56
CA THR A 415 -27.01 14.45 21.47
C THR A 415 -27.72 15.53 22.28
N THR A 416 -28.90 15.22 22.79
CA THR A 416 -29.82 16.15 23.43
C THR A 416 -30.45 15.45 24.66
N PRO A 417 -31.16 16.18 25.54
CA PRO A 417 -31.81 15.59 26.72
C PRO A 417 -32.77 14.44 26.40
N GLU A 418 -33.33 14.39 25.18
CA GLU A 418 -34.22 13.30 24.74
C GLU A 418 -33.52 11.93 24.68
N PHE A 419 -32.19 11.91 24.52
CA PHE A 419 -31.38 10.69 24.46
C PHE A 419 -30.79 10.28 25.82
N LEU A 420 -31.09 10.99 26.91
CA LEU A 420 -30.52 10.73 28.24
C LEU A 420 -30.75 9.29 28.72
N ALA A 421 -31.96 8.74 28.50
CA ALA A 421 -32.28 7.37 28.87
C ALA A 421 -31.42 6.34 28.10
N PHE A 422 -31.13 6.61 26.83
CA PHE A 422 -30.29 5.75 25.98
C PHE A 422 -28.83 5.76 26.45
N HIS A 423 -28.27 6.93 26.78
CA HIS A 423 -26.91 7.02 27.34
C HIS A 423 -26.80 6.33 28.70
N THR A 424 -27.81 6.47 29.55
CA THR A 424 -27.84 5.82 30.88
C THR A 424 -27.87 4.31 30.75
N ASN A 425 -28.75 3.77 29.90
CA ASN A 425 -28.81 2.34 29.61
C ASN A 425 -27.52 1.82 28.94
N HIS A 426 -26.88 2.62 28.09
CA HIS A 426 -25.60 2.28 27.49
C HIS A 426 -24.49 2.16 28.55
N LEU A 427 -24.42 3.10 29.49
CA LEU A 427 -23.46 3.05 30.59
C LEU A 427 -23.69 1.84 31.50
N GLU A 428 -24.95 1.52 31.82
CA GLU A 428 -25.32 0.35 32.62
C GLU A 428 -24.88 -0.95 31.94
N ARG A 429 -25.19 -1.13 30.65
CA ARG A 429 -24.75 -2.30 29.87
C ARG A 429 -23.23 -2.47 29.83
N ILE A 430 -22.48 -1.38 29.70
CA ILE A 430 -21.01 -1.42 29.73
C ILE A 430 -20.49 -1.84 31.12
N ARG A 431 -21.15 -1.39 32.20
CA ARG A 431 -20.74 -1.71 33.57
C ARG A 431 -21.10 -3.12 34.00
N GLU A 432 -22.27 -3.61 33.60
CA GLU A 432 -22.77 -4.94 33.95
C GLU A 432 -21.98 -6.07 33.27
N ASP A 433 -21.49 -5.86 32.04
CA ASP A 433 -20.90 -6.93 31.23
C ASP A 433 -19.51 -6.57 30.64
N LYS A 434 -18.63 -5.99 31.47
CA LYS A 434 -17.26 -5.59 31.09
C LYS A 434 -16.45 -6.73 30.46
N GLN A 435 -16.62 -7.95 30.96
CA GLN A 435 -15.90 -9.13 30.45
C GLN A 435 -16.34 -9.52 29.04
N ARG A 436 -17.63 -9.44 28.70
CA ARG A 436 -18.14 -9.77 27.37
C ARG A 436 -17.70 -8.75 26.31
N TYR A 437 -17.74 -7.45 26.62
CA TYR A 437 -17.26 -6.40 25.71
C TYR A 437 -15.78 -6.54 25.34
N MET A 438 -14.98 -7.08 26.27
CA MET A 438 -13.55 -7.37 26.04
C MET A 438 -13.33 -8.67 25.26
N GLN A 439 -14.13 -9.72 25.51
CA GLN A 439 -14.02 -11.01 24.83
C GLN A 439 -14.50 -10.97 23.36
N GLU A 440 -15.61 -10.28 23.08
CA GLU A 440 -16.22 -10.23 21.73
C GLU A 440 -15.57 -9.18 20.78
N HIS A 441 -14.48 -8.53 21.20
CA HIS A 441 -13.76 -7.51 20.41
C HIS A 441 -14.59 -6.28 20.02
N LEU A 442 -15.69 -6.00 20.73
CA LEU A 442 -16.63 -4.91 20.42
C LEU A 442 -16.05 -3.50 20.67
N ILE A 443 -15.10 -3.35 21.61
CA ILE A 443 -14.47 -2.07 21.99
C ILE A 443 -12.93 -2.10 21.82
N GLY A 444 -12.34 -3.22 21.41
CA GLY A 444 -10.95 -3.33 20.93
C GLY A 444 -9.82 -3.18 21.96
N THR A 445 -9.95 -2.43 23.07
CA THR A 445 -8.93 -2.31 24.14
C THR A 445 -9.53 -1.89 25.50
N ASP A 446 -8.89 -2.27 26.62
CA ASP A 446 -9.24 -1.83 27.99
C ASP A 446 -9.25 -0.30 28.14
N TYR A 447 -8.29 0.36 27.48
CA TYR A 447 -8.19 1.82 27.47
C TYR A 447 -9.41 2.47 26.80
N LEU A 448 -9.86 1.94 25.66
CA LEU A 448 -11.04 2.47 24.97
C LEU A 448 -12.33 2.21 25.76
N LEU A 449 -12.42 1.09 26.48
CA LEU A 449 -13.53 0.80 27.38
C LEU A 449 -13.61 1.84 28.51
N PHE A 450 -12.46 2.14 29.13
CA PHE A 450 -12.36 3.17 30.15
C PHE A 450 -12.75 4.55 29.61
N GLU A 451 -12.21 4.97 28.46
CA GLU A 451 -12.57 6.26 27.84
C GLU A 451 -14.06 6.34 27.50
N THR A 452 -14.65 5.25 26.99
CA THR A 452 -16.08 5.18 26.66
C THR A 452 -16.94 5.32 27.91
N GLU A 453 -16.57 4.66 29.01
CA GLU A 453 -17.25 4.78 30.30
C GLU A 453 -17.19 6.23 30.82
N GLN A 454 -16.01 6.86 30.77
CA GLN A 454 -15.86 8.26 31.21
C GLN A 454 -16.65 9.24 30.33
N ALA A 455 -16.65 9.03 29.01
CA ALA A 455 -17.42 9.86 28.10
C ALA A 455 -18.93 9.75 28.38
N LEU A 456 -19.46 8.55 28.61
CA LEU A 456 -20.88 8.36 28.95
C LEU A 456 -21.25 9.00 30.29
N VAL A 457 -20.40 8.86 31.31
CA VAL A 457 -20.60 9.54 32.62
C VAL A 457 -20.69 11.05 32.44
N GLU A 458 -19.79 11.63 31.66
CA GLU A 458 -19.75 13.07 31.43
C GLU A 458 -20.92 13.55 30.56
N ILE A 459 -21.30 12.80 29.51
CA ILE A 459 -22.49 13.08 28.69
C ILE A 459 -23.75 13.08 29.57
N ILE A 460 -23.96 12.05 30.38
CA ILE A 460 -25.12 11.93 31.28
C ILE A 460 -25.13 13.08 32.29
N SER A 461 -23.97 13.40 32.87
CA SER A 461 -23.80 14.51 33.82
C SER A 461 -24.21 15.85 33.19
N ARG A 462 -23.79 16.10 31.95
CA ARG A 462 -24.13 17.34 31.23
C ARG A 462 -25.59 17.37 30.78
N LEU A 463 -26.11 16.27 30.25
CA LEU A 463 -27.51 16.15 29.81
C LEU A 463 -28.50 16.34 30.96
N LYS A 464 -28.15 15.98 32.19
CA LYS A 464 -28.96 16.24 33.39
C LYS A 464 -28.97 17.71 33.85
N LYS A 465 -28.08 18.54 33.32
CA LYS A 465 -27.97 19.98 33.66
C LYS A 465 -28.77 20.87 32.71
N PHE A 466 -29.18 20.35 31.57
CA PHE A 466 -30.24 20.89 30.71
C PHE A 466 -31.58 20.40 31.24
#